data_AF-A0ABD1QYQ3-F1
#
_entry.id   AF-A0ABD1QYQ3-F1
#
_cell.length_a   1.000
_cell.length_b   1.000
_cell.length_c   1.000
_cell.angle_alpha   90.00
_cell.angle_beta   90.00
_cell.angle_gamma   90.00
#
_symmetry.space_group_name_H-M   'P 1'
#
loop_
_entity.id
_entity.type
_entity.pdbx_description
1 polymer ?
#
loop_
_entity_poly.entity_id
_entity_poly.type
_entity_poly.pdbx_seq_one_letter_code
_entity_poly.pdbx_strand_id
1 'polypeptide(L)'
;MLGIDDVDMFKGISFKFQALGQLLAENPVYRGSIVLVQIMNLPRSQGNDTQEVQREINEVATEINRKYGKPGYEPIVCVNGPVSFQDKVAYLAISETVVVNAVRDGMNLVPYKYTVARQGSPDLDKALGLEGSAPPRKSVIIVSEFIGCSPSLSGAIRVNPWDINQVSEAMFLGIGMPDSEKELRHEKHYKYVTSHDVAYWGRSFNQDLERACTEHYRKRCWGIGFGLKSRVVALGPDFRKLSVEHIVSAYNITNSRLILLDYDGTMMPQDRVDKTPKDEVLSVLNSLCNDPKNLVFIVSGRGKDSLGKWFSPCERLGLSAEHGYFTRWTKSSDWESCGLTMEFDWRKIALPVMEHYTEATDGSWIEQKESALVWHHQDAGHDFGSWQAKELLDHLENVLANDPVVVKRGQHIVEVNPQGVSKGGVVENLIETMRSAGKPPDFVLCIGDDRSDEDMFDCIASSVANHSLPNTAQVFACTVGQKPSMAKYYLNDTFEVIKMLEGLSEASAHKLPKSSHNQVSFEGFL
;
A
#
# COMPACT_ATOMS: atom_id res chain seq x y z
N MET A 1 23.50 22.04 21.41
CA MET A 1 23.09 20.95 20.50
C MET A 1 24.18 19.89 20.43
N LEU A 2 23.84 18.65 20.08
CA LEU A 2 24.77 17.53 20.00
C LEU A 2 24.58 16.71 18.73
N GLY A 3 25.68 16.33 18.09
CA GLY A 3 25.74 15.29 17.08
C GLY A 3 26.73 14.20 17.50
N ILE A 4 26.41 12.95 17.21
CA ILE A 4 27.30 11.80 17.43
C ILE A 4 27.25 10.94 16.19
N ASP A 5 28.30 10.98 15.39
CA ASP A 5 28.34 10.31 14.10
C ASP A 5 29.70 9.69 13.86
N ASP A 6 29.71 8.64 13.04
CA ASP A 6 30.94 8.09 12.50
C ASP A 6 31.36 8.97 11.31
N VAL A 7 32.67 9.16 11.09
CA VAL A 7 33.14 9.95 9.94
C VAL A 7 32.87 9.16 8.65
N ASP A 8 31.76 9.46 7.99
CA ASP A 8 31.26 8.75 6.82
C ASP A 8 30.35 9.67 5.98
N MET A 9 30.42 9.53 4.65
CA MET A 9 29.66 10.35 3.70
C MET A 9 28.14 10.29 3.92
N PHE A 10 27.62 9.16 4.41
CA PHE A 10 26.19 8.97 4.63
C PHE A 10 25.69 9.61 5.93
N LYS A 11 26.58 10.13 6.79
CA LYS A 11 26.16 10.78 8.05
C LYS A 11 25.79 12.25 7.89
N GLY A 12 26.05 12.88 6.75
CA GLY A 12 25.56 14.24 6.46
C GLY A 12 26.08 15.30 7.45
N ILE A 13 27.28 15.12 8.01
CA ILE A 13 27.86 16.01 9.02
C ILE A 13 28.09 17.42 8.44
N SER A 14 28.53 17.54 7.18
CA SER A 14 28.72 18.83 6.51
C SER A 14 27.39 19.60 6.36
N PHE A 15 26.31 18.92 5.95
CA PHE A 15 24.96 19.52 5.90
C PHE A 15 24.48 20.00 7.28
N LYS A 16 24.79 19.25 8.34
CA LYS A 16 24.48 19.65 9.72
C LYS A 16 25.17 20.95 10.10
N PHE A 17 26.46 21.08 9.72
CA PHE A 17 27.23 22.28 10.01
C PHE A 17 26.70 23.46 9.21
N GLN A 18 26.46 23.28 7.91
CA GLN A 18 25.87 24.31 7.05
C GLN A 18 24.52 24.81 7.59
N ALA A 19 23.66 23.91 8.06
CA ALA A 19 22.39 24.26 8.68
C ALA A 19 22.55 25.12 9.94
N LEU A 20 23.52 24.80 10.81
CA LEU A 20 23.84 25.68 11.94
C LEU A 20 24.38 27.05 11.46
N GLY A 21 25.22 27.06 10.43
CA GLY A 21 25.74 28.29 9.84
C GLY A 21 24.62 29.19 9.28
N GLN A 22 23.58 28.58 8.71
CA GLN A 22 22.38 29.27 8.24
C GLN A 22 21.53 29.80 9.39
N LEU A 23 21.27 28.98 10.41
CA LEU A 23 20.55 29.37 11.62
C LEU A 23 21.15 30.65 12.24
N LEU A 24 22.49 30.69 12.35
CA LEU A 24 23.22 31.83 12.90
C LEU A 24 23.27 33.03 11.94
N ALA A 25 23.16 32.81 10.64
CA ALA A 25 23.06 33.88 9.64
C ALA A 25 21.74 34.63 9.82
N GLU A 26 20.63 33.89 9.84
CA GLU A 26 19.26 34.37 9.90
C GLU A 26 18.89 34.93 11.28
N ASN A 27 19.50 34.39 12.35
CA ASN A 27 19.17 34.77 13.73
C ASN A 27 20.41 35.25 14.52
N PRO A 28 20.86 36.50 14.30
CA PRO A 28 22.05 37.03 14.97
C PRO A 28 21.98 37.04 16.50
N VAL A 29 20.77 37.04 17.08
CA VAL A 29 20.54 37.05 18.53
C VAL A 29 21.09 35.80 19.24
N TYR A 30 21.18 34.66 18.54
CA TYR A 30 21.67 33.42 19.14
C TYR A 30 23.20 33.23 19.04
N ARG A 31 23.91 34.15 18.38
CA ARG A 31 25.37 34.11 18.27
C ARG A 31 25.99 34.35 19.64
N GLY A 32 26.68 33.34 20.18
CA GLY A 32 27.23 33.35 21.53
C GLY A 32 26.42 32.51 22.53
N SER A 33 25.24 32.03 22.13
CA SER A 33 24.36 31.22 22.98
C SER A 33 24.27 29.78 22.51
N ILE A 34 24.30 29.52 21.20
CA ILE A 34 24.20 28.17 20.65
C ILE A 34 25.59 27.61 20.36
N VAL A 35 25.83 26.39 20.84
CA VAL A 35 26.99 25.56 20.48
C VAL A 35 26.50 24.21 19.98
N LEU A 36 27.03 23.75 18.85
CA LEU A 36 26.91 22.39 18.34
C LEU A 36 28.18 21.63 18.67
N VAL A 37 28.08 20.68 19.59
CA VAL A 37 29.16 19.71 19.83
C VAL A 37 28.97 18.53 18.89
N GLN A 38 29.97 18.22 18.07
CA GLN A 38 29.95 17.07 17.17
C GLN A 38 31.03 16.08 17.60
N ILE A 39 30.59 14.94 18.14
CA ILE A 39 31.47 13.81 18.43
C ILE A 39 31.64 13.02 17.13
N MET A 40 32.89 12.91 16.68
CA MET A 40 33.26 12.22 15.45
C MET A 40 33.97 10.91 15.81
N ASN A 41 33.23 9.80 15.76
CA ASN A 41 33.82 8.48 15.97
C ASN A 41 34.68 8.09 14.77
N LEU A 42 35.65 7.21 15.02
CA LEU A 42 36.50 6.67 13.98
C LEU A 42 35.66 5.98 12.89
N PRO A 43 36.05 6.14 11.62
CA PRO A 43 35.35 5.54 10.49
C PRO A 43 35.40 4.01 10.56
N ARG A 44 34.34 3.36 10.08
CA ARG A 44 34.22 1.88 10.09
C ARG A 44 35.03 1.20 8.98
N SER A 45 35.37 1.95 7.94
CA SER A 45 36.22 1.53 6.82
C SER A 45 37.30 2.58 6.58
N GLN A 46 38.45 2.17 6.05
CA GLN A 46 39.49 3.09 5.61
C GLN A 46 39.46 3.19 4.09
N GLY A 47 39.31 4.40 3.57
CA GLY A 47 39.29 4.70 2.13
C GLY A 47 39.55 6.18 1.86
N ASN A 48 39.84 6.51 0.60
CA ASN A 48 40.08 7.90 0.18
C ASN A 48 38.86 8.80 0.44
N ASP A 49 37.66 8.26 0.23
CA ASP A 49 36.38 8.96 0.45
C ASP A 49 36.25 9.48 1.89
N THR A 50 36.73 8.71 2.87
CA THR A 50 36.69 9.10 4.28
C THR A 50 37.60 10.29 4.59
N GLN A 51 38.78 10.37 3.95
CA GLN A 51 39.70 11.49 4.13
C GLN A 51 39.14 12.78 3.51
N GLU A 52 38.50 12.65 2.34
CA GLU A 52 37.81 13.75 1.67
C GLU A 52 36.65 14.29 2.52
N VAL A 53 35.80 13.39 3.03
CA VAL A 53 34.71 13.76 3.95
C VAL A 53 35.25 14.46 5.20
N GLN A 54 36.32 13.94 5.80
CA GLN A 54 36.92 14.56 6.98
C GLN A 54 37.46 15.97 6.68
N ARG A 55 38.06 16.17 5.50
CA ARG A 55 38.56 17.47 5.04
C ARG A 55 37.40 18.45 4.85
N GLU A 56 36.35 18.05 4.14
CA GLU A 56 35.13 18.85 3.92
C GLU A 56 34.50 19.28 5.26
N ILE A 57 34.33 18.34 6.19
CA ILE A 57 33.77 18.61 7.53
C ILE A 57 34.60 19.69 8.25
N ASN A 58 35.93 19.57 8.23
CA ASN A 58 36.83 20.51 8.90
C ASN A 58 36.82 21.90 8.23
N GLU A 59 36.75 21.94 6.90
CA GLU A 59 36.67 23.19 6.13
C GLU A 59 35.39 23.95 6.48
N VAL A 60 34.23 23.28 6.44
CA VAL A 60 32.92 23.88 6.77
C VAL A 60 32.89 24.34 8.24
N ALA A 61 33.39 23.53 9.18
CA ALA A 61 33.46 23.91 10.59
C ALA A 61 34.33 25.17 10.80
N THR A 62 35.49 25.20 10.16
CA THR A 62 36.43 26.33 10.24
C THR A 62 35.83 27.60 9.66
N GLU A 63 35.14 27.49 8.52
CA GLU A 63 34.48 28.63 7.88
C GLU A 63 33.40 29.24 8.78
N ILE A 64 32.52 28.40 9.33
CA ILE A 64 31.42 28.84 10.19
C ILE A 64 31.95 29.43 11.50
N ASN A 65 32.93 28.78 12.14
CA ASN A 65 33.56 29.28 13.36
C ASN A 65 34.28 30.62 13.10
N ARG A 66 34.96 30.79 11.96
CA ARG A 66 35.57 32.07 11.59
C ARG A 66 34.54 33.17 11.37
N LYS A 67 33.38 32.84 10.78
CA LYS A 67 32.35 33.81 10.42
C LYS A 67 31.50 34.26 11.62
N TYR A 68 31.18 33.35 12.54
CA TYR A 68 30.24 33.60 13.64
C TYR A 68 30.84 33.45 15.05
N GLY A 69 32.06 32.92 15.18
CA GLY A 69 32.76 32.78 16.44
C GLY A 69 33.33 34.10 16.97
N LYS A 70 33.68 34.09 18.26
CA LYS A 70 34.29 35.22 18.99
C LYS A 70 35.29 34.65 20.02
N PRO A 71 36.20 35.46 20.60
CA PRO A 71 37.10 34.97 21.64
C PRO A 71 36.34 34.28 22.77
N GLY A 72 36.63 32.99 23.01
CA GLY A 72 35.95 32.16 24.01
C GLY A 72 34.62 31.54 23.56
N TYR A 73 34.21 31.71 22.30
CA TYR A 73 32.98 31.14 21.74
C TYR A 73 33.21 30.58 20.33
N GLU A 74 33.03 29.27 20.21
CA GLU A 74 33.04 28.54 18.94
C GLU A 74 31.65 27.91 18.71
N PRO A 75 30.94 28.30 17.64
CA PRO A 75 29.64 27.71 17.31
C PRO A 75 29.67 26.20 17.11
N ILE A 76 30.75 25.66 16.52
CA ILE A 76 30.93 24.24 16.25
C ILE A 76 32.16 23.74 17.00
N VAL A 77 31.97 22.76 17.88
CA VAL A 77 33.05 22.11 18.63
C VAL A 77 33.14 20.65 18.20
N CYS A 78 34.20 20.32 17.47
CA CYS A 78 34.47 18.96 17.00
C CYS A 78 35.28 18.19 18.04
N VAL A 79 34.72 17.09 18.56
CA VAL A 79 35.42 16.16 19.45
C VAL A 79 35.92 14.98 18.63
N ASN A 80 37.23 14.98 18.36
CA ASN A 80 37.91 13.98 17.55
C ASN A 80 38.44 12.82 18.42
N GLY A 81 38.19 11.59 17.98
CA GLY A 81 38.79 10.39 18.57
C GLY A 81 37.88 9.64 19.55
N PRO A 82 38.43 8.64 20.26
CA PRO A 82 37.64 7.76 21.11
C PRO A 82 37.16 8.50 22.36
N VAL A 83 35.87 8.83 22.38
CA VAL A 83 35.19 9.36 23.57
C VAL A 83 34.69 8.20 24.42
N SER A 84 34.96 8.23 25.73
CA SER A 84 34.52 7.18 26.65
C SER A 84 32.99 7.10 26.71
N PHE A 85 32.46 5.95 27.13
CA PHE A 85 31.02 5.79 27.28
C PHE A 85 30.44 6.80 28.28
N GLN A 86 31.13 7.05 29.39
CA GLN A 86 30.71 7.98 30.44
C GLN A 86 30.64 9.41 29.90
N ASP A 87 31.66 9.85 29.15
CA ASP A 87 31.67 11.19 28.54
C ASP A 87 30.56 11.35 27.50
N LYS A 88 30.30 10.32 26.67
CA LYS A 88 29.18 10.35 25.71
C LYS A 88 27.85 10.52 26.42
N VAL A 89 27.63 9.80 27.52
CA VAL A 89 26.41 9.93 28.33
C VAL A 89 26.32 11.32 28.95
N ALA A 90 27.44 11.89 29.43
CA ALA A 90 27.47 13.24 29.95
C ALA A 90 27.05 14.28 28.89
N TYR A 91 27.62 14.21 27.68
CA TYR A 91 27.21 15.08 26.56
C TYR A 91 25.72 14.93 26.22
N LEU A 92 25.22 13.69 26.14
CA LEU A 92 23.81 13.41 25.86
C LEU A 92 22.91 14.01 26.95
N ALA A 93 23.26 13.85 28.22
CA ALA A 93 22.48 14.33 29.35
C ALA A 93 22.35 15.86 29.40
N ILE A 94 23.42 16.61 29.07
CA ILE A 94 23.41 18.08 29.12
C ILE A 94 22.90 18.73 27.82
N SER A 95 22.90 18.00 26.70
CA SER A 95 22.53 18.56 25.40
C SER A 95 21.02 18.82 25.30
N GLU A 96 20.61 20.03 24.89
CA GLU A 96 19.19 20.39 24.74
C GLU A 96 18.50 19.69 23.55
N THR A 97 19.25 19.44 22.49
CA THR A 97 18.76 18.87 21.24
C THR A 97 19.85 17.99 20.63
N VAL A 98 19.46 16.80 20.19
CA VAL A 98 20.31 15.92 19.40
C VAL A 98 19.93 15.99 17.92
N VAL A 99 20.92 16.06 17.03
CA VAL A 99 20.72 16.18 15.58
C VAL A 99 21.35 14.99 14.88
N VAL A 100 20.48 14.17 14.28
CA VAL A 100 20.82 12.94 13.56
C VAL A 100 20.27 13.03 12.14
N ASN A 101 20.89 13.85 11.31
CA ASN A 101 20.50 14.14 9.93
C ASN A 101 21.28 13.28 8.90
N ALA A 102 21.49 12.00 9.20
CA ALA A 102 22.19 11.12 8.27
C ALA A 102 21.40 10.99 6.95
N VAL A 103 22.11 11.11 5.82
CA VAL A 103 21.60 10.88 4.46
C VAL A 103 21.02 9.48 4.31
N ARG A 104 21.71 8.48 4.88
CA ARG A 104 21.24 7.10 4.92
C ARG A 104 21.82 6.40 6.12
N ASP A 105 20.96 5.78 6.93
CA ASP A 105 21.41 5.00 8.07
C ASP A 105 20.41 3.90 8.41
N GLY A 106 20.91 2.79 8.93
CA GLY A 106 20.07 1.71 9.42
C GLY A 106 19.48 2.04 10.78
N MET A 107 19.62 1.12 11.73
CA MET A 107 19.24 1.36 13.12
C MET A 107 20.25 2.29 13.80
N ASN A 108 19.93 3.59 13.85
CA ASN A 108 20.72 4.55 14.60
C ASN A 108 20.25 4.60 16.07
N LEU A 109 21.16 4.25 17.00
CA LEU A 109 20.86 4.18 18.43
C LEU A 109 21.06 5.52 19.17
N VAL A 110 21.61 6.55 18.53
CA VAL A 110 21.91 7.84 19.18
C VAL A 110 20.64 8.50 19.74
N PRO A 111 19.52 8.60 19.00
CA PRO A 111 18.28 9.16 19.54
C PRO A 111 17.76 8.39 20.77
N TYR A 112 17.83 7.05 20.75
CA TYR A 112 17.37 6.23 21.87
C TYR A 112 18.24 6.43 23.12
N LYS A 113 19.57 6.42 22.93
CA LYS A 113 20.53 6.69 24.01
C LYS A 113 20.36 8.08 24.59
N TYR A 114 20.08 9.06 23.73
CA TYR A 114 19.77 10.43 24.14
C TYR A 114 18.52 10.50 25.01
N THR A 115 17.42 9.87 24.58
CA THR A 115 16.18 9.82 25.36
C THR A 115 16.41 9.21 26.75
N VAL A 116 17.14 8.10 26.83
CA VAL A 116 17.46 7.45 28.11
C VAL A 116 18.38 8.33 28.98
N ALA A 117 19.39 8.96 28.38
CA ALA A 117 20.29 9.86 29.11
C ALA A 117 19.55 11.10 29.65
N ARG A 118 18.57 11.63 28.91
CA ARG A 118 17.73 12.77 29.31
C ARG A 118 16.68 12.42 30.35
N GLN A 119 16.23 11.17 30.42
CA GLN A 119 15.41 10.69 31.53
C GLN A 119 16.18 10.77 32.85
N GLY A 120 17.50 10.55 32.80
CA GLY A 120 18.40 10.69 33.94
C GLY A 120 18.28 9.60 35.01
N SER A 121 18.92 9.85 36.14
CA SER A 121 18.91 9.01 37.34
C SER A 121 19.05 9.89 38.59
N PRO A 122 18.69 9.41 39.80
CA PRO A 122 18.85 10.18 41.02
C PRO A 122 20.29 10.70 41.25
N ASP A 123 21.30 9.88 40.90
CA ASP A 123 22.71 10.28 41.01
C ASP A 123 23.08 11.38 40.02
N LEU A 124 22.53 11.32 38.81
CA LEU A 124 22.73 12.34 37.79
C LEU A 124 22.02 13.65 38.17
N ASP A 125 20.80 13.57 38.72
CA ASP A 125 20.06 14.74 39.20
C ASP A 125 20.84 15.47 40.29
N LYS A 126 21.45 14.70 41.22
CA LYS A 126 22.35 15.23 42.23
C LYS A 126 23.57 15.91 41.61
N ALA A 127 24.22 15.27 40.64
CA ALA A 127 25.38 15.84 39.95
C ALA A 127 25.03 17.13 39.17
N LEU A 128 23.80 17.24 38.67
CA LEU A 128 23.28 18.41 37.98
C LEU A 128 22.69 19.48 38.92
N GLY A 129 22.70 19.25 40.23
CA GLY A 129 22.18 20.18 41.23
C GLY A 129 20.65 20.32 41.23
N LEU A 130 19.92 19.30 40.76
CA LEU A 130 18.46 19.28 40.65
C LEU A 130 17.76 18.69 41.90
N GLU A 131 18.40 18.75 43.08
CA GLU A 131 17.85 18.19 44.32
C GLU A 131 16.54 18.89 44.74
N GLY A 132 15.45 18.10 44.92
CA GLY A 132 14.13 18.60 45.34
C GLY A 132 12.99 17.96 44.55
N SER A 133 12.26 18.78 43.78
CA SER A 133 11.24 18.32 42.82
C SER A 133 11.89 18.17 41.45
N ALA A 134 12.11 16.93 41.01
CA ALA A 134 12.71 16.68 39.70
C ALA A 134 11.84 17.34 38.62
N PRO A 135 12.38 18.31 37.85
CA PRO A 135 11.62 18.94 36.79
C PRO A 135 11.21 17.87 35.77
N PRO A 136 10.06 18.05 35.11
CA PRO A 136 9.63 17.14 34.07
C PRO A 136 10.71 17.00 32.99
N ARG A 137 10.90 15.76 32.54
CA ARG A 137 12.01 15.40 31.65
C ARG A 137 11.72 15.89 30.25
N LYS A 138 12.77 16.40 29.60
CA LYS A 138 12.69 17.11 28.32
C LYS A 138 13.67 16.49 27.36
N SER A 139 13.27 16.33 26.11
CA SER A 139 14.19 15.96 25.03
C SER A 139 13.68 16.44 23.69
N VAL A 140 14.58 17.01 22.89
CA VAL A 140 14.32 17.35 21.49
C VAL A 140 15.23 16.52 20.60
N ILE A 141 14.63 15.86 19.60
CA ILE A 141 15.34 15.01 18.66
C ILE A 141 15.01 15.47 17.26
N ILE A 142 16.05 15.77 16.48
CA ILE A 142 15.95 16.03 15.04
C ILE A 142 16.52 14.81 14.33
N VAL A 143 15.73 14.19 13.47
CA VAL A 143 16.10 12.95 12.76
C VAL A 143 15.85 13.09 11.27
N SER A 144 16.74 12.51 10.47
CA SER A 144 16.50 12.37 9.03
C SER A 144 15.34 11.42 8.76
N GLU A 145 14.51 11.72 7.77
CA GLU A 145 13.44 10.82 7.34
C GLU A 145 13.95 9.49 6.76
N PHE A 146 15.21 9.48 6.31
CA PHE A 146 15.86 8.34 5.64
C PHE A 146 16.58 7.37 6.59
N ILE A 147 16.46 7.55 7.91
CA ILE A 147 17.08 6.65 8.89
C ILE A 147 16.06 5.67 9.47
N GLY A 148 16.49 4.43 9.73
CA GLY A 148 15.62 3.35 10.19
C GLY A 148 14.89 3.59 11.51
N CYS A 149 15.34 4.54 12.34
CA CYS A 149 14.66 4.90 13.59
C CYS A 149 13.65 6.05 13.48
N SER A 150 13.52 6.69 12.32
CA SER A 150 12.55 7.77 12.09
C SER A 150 11.08 7.33 12.28
N PRO A 151 10.65 6.13 11.83
CA PRO A 151 9.28 5.67 12.06
C PRO A 151 8.99 5.39 13.54
N SER A 152 9.98 4.90 14.28
CA SER A 152 9.88 4.54 15.70
C SER A 152 9.71 5.74 16.64
N LEU A 153 10.31 6.89 16.29
CA LEU A 153 10.36 8.07 17.16
C LEU A 153 9.38 9.15 16.71
N SER A 154 8.09 8.83 16.74
CA SER A 154 6.99 9.68 16.25
C SER A 154 6.82 11.06 16.93
N GLY A 155 7.63 11.40 17.92
CA GLY A 155 7.73 12.76 18.49
C GLY A 155 8.97 13.55 18.03
N ALA A 156 9.79 13.00 17.13
CA ALA A 156 10.99 13.65 16.62
C ALA A 156 10.64 14.62 15.48
N ILE A 157 11.45 15.65 15.30
CA ILE A 157 11.36 16.55 14.15
C ILE A 157 12.05 15.86 12.98
N ARG A 158 11.29 15.53 11.94
CA ARG A 158 11.80 14.87 10.74
C ARG A 158 12.32 15.90 9.75
N VAL A 159 13.47 15.62 9.16
CA VAL A 159 14.09 16.48 8.17
C VAL A 159 14.61 15.68 6.98
N ASN A 160 14.57 16.29 5.80
CA ASN A 160 15.34 15.91 4.65
C ASN A 160 16.77 16.48 4.84
N PRO A 161 17.80 15.65 4.96
CA PRO A 161 19.16 16.12 5.23
C PRO A 161 19.81 16.88 4.07
N TRP A 162 19.26 16.77 2.85
CA TRP A 162 19.71 17.55 1.69
C TRP A 162 19.12 18.96 1.65
N ASP A 163 18.04 19.21 2.39
CA ASP A 163 17.45 20.54 2.52
C ASP A 163 18.02 21.23 3.76
N ILE A 164 19.09 22.00 3.55
CA ILE A 164 19.80 22.73 4.61
C ILE A 164 18.87 23.72 5.32
N ASN A 165 17.92 24.34 4.58
CA ASN A 165 16.96 25.28 5.16
C ASN A 165 16.05 24.54 6.16
N GLN A 166 15.51 23.39 5.77
CA GLN A 166 14.65 22.59 6.63
C GLN A 166 15.39 22.08 7.88
N VAL A 167 16.65 21.68 7.74
CA VAL A 167 17.48 21.29 8.90
C VAL A 167 17.73 22.50 9.82
N SER A 168 18.00 23.68 9.26
CA SER A 168 18.18 24.95 10.00
C SER A 168 16.91 25.34 10.77
N GLU A 169 15.75 25.29 10.11
CA GLU A 169 14.45 25.54 10.73
C GLU A 169 14.14 24.54 11.83
N ALA A 170 14.42 23.25 11.61
CA ALA A 170 14.26 22.24 12.65
C ALA A 170 15.16 22.49 13.87
N MET A 171 16.41 22.93 13.65
CA MET A 171 17.31 23.35 14.72
C MET A 171 16.78 24.56 15.48
N PHE A 172 16.23 25.56 14.77
CA PHE A 172 15.58 26.74 15.34
C PHE A 172 14.35 26.38 16.19
N LEU A 173 13.48 25.52 15.65
CA LEU A 173 12.32 25.00 16.37
C LEU A 173 12.76 24.24 17.61
N GLY A 174 13.81 23.42 17.51
CA GLY A 174 14.29 22.61 18.63
C GLY A 174 14.76 23.42 19.83
N ILE A 175 15.47 24.53 19.61
CA ILE A 175 15.90 25.44 20.68
C ILE A 175 14.73 26.27 21.24
N GLY A 176 13.85 26.77 20.37
CA GLY A 176 12.75 27.66 20.73
C GLY A 176 11.51 26.93 21.26
N MET A 177 11.48 25.60 21.20
CA MET A 177 10.31 24.80 21.57
C MET A 177 9.92 25.03 23.04
N PRO A 178 8.62 25.28 23.32
CA PRO A 178 8.11 25.42 24.68
C PRO A 178 8.39 24.16 25.51
N ASP A 179 8.68 24.35 26.80
CA ASP A 179 9.03 23.25 27.70
C ASP A 179 7.93 22.18 27.80
N SER A 180 6.65 22.57 27.81
CA SER A 180 5.53 21.64 27.82
C SER A 180 5.51 20.72 26.59
N GLU A 181 5.93 21.20 25.43
CA GLU A 181 6.02 20.39 24.22
C GLU A 181 7.24 19.44 24.27
N LYS A 182 8.38 19.94 24.79
CA LYS A 182 9.58 19.11 25.02
C LYS A 182 9.28 17.94 25.96
N GLU A 183 8.44 18.16 26.96
CA GLU A 183 7.99 17.15 27.93
C GLU A 183 7.11 16.09 27.26
N LEU A 184 6.07 16.49 26.54
CA LEU A 184 5.19 15.57 25.82
C LEU A 184 5.94 14.71 24.79
N ARG A 185 6.88 15.31 24.03
CA ARG A 185 7.72 14.58 23.08
C ARG A 185 8.63 13.59 23.81
N HIS A 186 9.22 14.00 24.93
CA HIS A 186 10.06 13.13 25.75
C HIS A 186 9.30 11.92 26.28
N GLU A 187 8.13 12.12 26.88
CA GLU A 187 7.30 11.02 27.40
C GLU A 187 6.95 10.01 26.31
N LYS A 188 6.58 10.50 25.12
CA LYS A 188 6.28 9.65 23.95
C LYS A 188 7.49 8.81 23.54
N HIS A 189 8.66 9.43 23.44
CA HIS A 189 9.90 8.74 23.10
C HIS A 189 10.30 7.74 24.18
N TYR A 190 10.30 8.14 25.44
CA TYR A 190 10.74 7.32 26.56
C TYR A 190 9.85 6.08 26.75
N LYS A 191 8.53 6.24 26.63
CA LYS A 191 7.58 5.12 26.62
C LYS A 191 7.87 4.11 25.50
N TYR A 192 8.20 4.59 24.30
CA TYR A 192 8.57 3.71 23.19
C TYR A 192 9.88 2.96 23.49
N VAL A 193 10.94 3.69 23.88
CA VAL A 193 12.27 3.10 24.15
C VAL A 193 12.23 2.07 25.28
N THR A 194 11.41 2.28 26.31
CA THR A 194 11.30 1.35 27.45
C THR A 194 10.46 0.11 27.17
N SER A 195 9.51 0.18 26.23
CA SER A 195 8.65 -0.96 25.87
C SER A 195 9.20 -1.81 24.71
N HIS A 196 10.01 -1.22 23.83
CA HIS A 196 10.56 -1.86 22.63
C HIS A 196 12.06 -2.13 22.80
N ASP A 197 12.38 -2.97 23.78
CA ASP A 197 13.76 -3.37 24.05
C ASP A 197 14.30 -4.38 23.00
N VAL A 198 15.58 -4.75 23.15
CA VAL A 198 16.24 -5.71 22.26
C VAL A 198 15.55 -7.08 22.30
N ALA A 199 14.98 -7.46 23.46
CA ALA A 199 14.28 -8.72 23.61
C ALA A 199 12.93 -8.73 22.86
N TYR A 200 12.20 -7.62 22.89
CA TYR A 200 11.00 -7.40 22.09
C TYR A 200 11.33 -7.48 20.59
N TRP A 201 12.35 -6.75 20.14
CA TRP A 201 12.78 -6.80 18.74
C TRP A 201 13.13 -8.22 18.30
N GLY A 202 13.91 -8.95 19.11
CA GLY A 202 14.29 -10.34 18.81
C GLY A 202 13.09 -11.28 18.73
N ARG A 203 12.12 -11.15 19.64
CA ARG A 203 10.88 -11.94 19.59
C ARG A 203 10.03 -11.60 18.36
N SER A 204 9.83 -10.31 18.07
CA SER A 204 9.07 -9.86 16.90
C SER A 204 9.71 -10.36 15.61
N PHE A 205 11.03 -10.19 15.47
CA PHE A 205 11.76 -10.68 14.31
C PHE A 205 11.64 -12.20 14.14
N ASN A 206 11.76 -12.96 15.24
CA ASN A 206 11.61 -14.42 15.17
C ASN A 206 10.18 -14.83 14.80
N GLN A 207 9.16 -14.16 15.31
CA GLN A 207 7.76 -14.40 14.94
C GLN A 207 7.52 -14.10 13.45
N ASP A 208 8.03 -12.98 12.95
CA ASP A 208 7.94 -12.62 11.53
C ASP A 208 8.67 -13.65 10.65
N LEU A 209 9.84 -14.11 11.08
CA LEU A 209 10.61 -15.15 10.40
C LEU A 209 9.88 -16.50 10.42
N GLU A 210 9.33 -16.91 11.56
CA GLU A 210 8.53 -18.13 11.70
C GLU A 210 7.29 -18.09 10.80
N ARG A 211 6.59 -16.96 10.77
CA ARG A 211 5.43 -16.74 9.88
C ARG A 211 5.84 -16.87 8.42
N ALA A 212 6.91 -16.17 8.02
CA ALA A 212 7.44 -16.22 6.66
C ALA A 212 7.84 -17.65 6.26
N CYS A 213 8.52 -18.39 7.14
CA CYS A 213 8.98 -19.75 6.89
C CYS A 213 7.83 -20.77 6.88
N THR A 214 6.87 -20.68 7.81
CA THR A 214 5.72 -21.59 7.90
C THR A 214 4.89 -21.57 6.62
N GLU A 215 4.70 -20.38 6.06
CA GLU A 215 4.02 -20.21 4.76
C GLU A 215 4.87 -20.66 3.58
N HIS A 216 6.20 -20.50 3.64
CA HIS A 216 7.10 -20.77 2.52
C HIS A 216 7.17 -22.27 2.16
N TYR A 217 7.24 -23.18 3.15
CA TYR A 217 7.32 -24.63 2.87
C TYR A 217 6.07 -25.20 2.20
N ARG A 218 4.92 -24.51 2.29
CA ARG A 218 3.69 -24.93 1.61
C ARG A 218 3.58 -24.38 0.19
N LYS A 219 4.33 -23.34 -0.16
CA LYS A 219 4.20 -22.64 -1.44
C LYS A 219 5.20 -23.18 -2.47
N ARG A 220 4.75 -23.46 -3.69
CA ARG A 220 5.61 -23.81 -4.82
C ARG A 220 6.16 -22.54 -5.46
N CYS A 221 7.47 -22.46 -5.63
CA CYS A 221 8.12 -21.33 -6.29
C CYS A 221 8.12 -21.53 -7.81
N TRP A 222 7.61 -20.54 -8.54
CA TRP A 222 7.62 -20.47 -10.00
C TRP A 222 8.49 -19.32 -10.46
N GLY A 223 9.33 -19.56 -11.47
CA GLY A 223 10.02 -18.48 -12.18
C GLY A 223 9.09 -17.91 -13.25
N ILE A 224 8.76 -16.63 -13.13
CA ILE A 224 7.89 -15.91 -14.07
C ILE A 224 8.71 -14.84 -14.79
N GLY A 225 8.62 -14.81 -16.12
CA GLY A 225 9.35 -13.88 -16.99
C GLY A 225 10.70 -14.42 -17.49
N PHE A 226 11.28 -13.75 -18.49
CA PHE A 226 12.57 -14.09 -19.09
C PHE A 226 13.61 -12.99 -18.81
N GLY A 227 14.88 -13.37 -18.61
CA GLY A 227 16.01 -12.44 -18.44
C GLY A 227 16.01 -11.67 -17.11
N LEU A 228 16.43 -10.41 -17.15
CA LEU A 228 16.54 -9.51 -15.98
C LEU A 228 15.18 -9.18 -15.32
N LYS A 229 14.06 -9.53 -15.97
CA LYS A 229 12.70 -9.38 -15.42
C LYS A 229 12.15 -10.66 -14.78
N SER A 230 12.99 -11.70 -14.62
CA SER A 230 12.57 -12.92 -13.94
C SER A 230 12.22 -12.64 -12.47
N ARG A 231 11.03 -13.05 -12.05
CA ARG A 231 10.55 -12.96 -10.68
C ARG A 231 10.25 -14.36 -10.18
N VAL A 232 10.67 -14.67 -8.96
CA VAL A 232 10.27 -15.91 -8.28
C VAL A 232 9.00 -15.63 -7.50
N VAL A 233 7.93 -16.36 -7.83
CA VAL A 233 6.63 -16.22 -7.17
C VAL A 233 6.30 -17.50 -6.43
N ALA A 234 5.95 -17.37 -5.15
CA ALA A 234 5.53 -18.48 -4.30
C ALA A 234 3.99 -18.62 -4.36
N LEU A 235 3.49 -19.69 -4.99
CA LEU A 235 2.06 -19.98 -5.18
C LEU A 235 1.63 -21.15 -4.30
N GLY A 236 0.35 -21.22 -3.94
CA GLY A 236 -0.18 -22.35 -3.15
C GLY A 236 0.07 -23.71 -3.81
N PRO A 237 0.16 -24.81 -3.04
CA PRO A 237 0.46 -26.14 -3.58
C PRO A 237 -0.67 -26.65 -4.50
N ASP A 238 -1.90 -26.16 -4.27
CA ASP A 238 -3.10 -26.50 -5.03
C ASP A 238 -3.36 -25.55 -6.22
N PHE A 239 -2.49 -24.56 -6.45
CA PHE A 239 -2.62 -23.62 -7.55
C PHE A 239 -2.34 -24.31 -8.89
N ARG A 240 -3.38 -24.46 -9.72
CA ARG A 240 -3.28 -25.25 -10.98
C ARG A 240 -4.06 -24.63 -12.12
N LYS A 241 -3.63 -24.93 -13.35
CA LYS A 241 -4.36 -24.48 -14.55
C LYS A 241 -5.76 -25.10 -14.59
N LEU A 242 -6.77 -24.29 -14.87
CA LEU A 242 -8.14 -24.79 -15.03
C LEU A 242 -8.28 -25.55 -16.35
N SER A 243 -8.67 -26.83 -16.28
CA SER A 243 -9.01 -27.63 -17.46
C SER A 243 -10.48 -27.44 -17.82
N VAL A 244 -10.75 -27.21 -19.12
CA VAL A 244 -12.11 -27.09 -19.66
C VAL A 244 -12.93 -28.36 -19.40
N GLU A 245 -12.34 -29.53 -19.54
CA GLU A 245 -13.02 -30.82 -19.32
C GLU A 245 -13.48 -30.98 -17.85
N HIS A 246 -12.63 -30.55 -16.91
CA HIS A 246 -12.93 -30.64 -15.49
C HIS A 246 -14.08 -29.72 -15.10
N ILE A 247 -14.10 -28.47 -15.58
CA ILE A 247 -15.19 -27.54 -15.27
C ILE A 247 -16.49 -27.94 -15.99
N VAL A 248 -16.43 -28.40 -17.24
CA VAL A 248 -17.61 -28.84 -17.99
C VAL A 248 -18.24 -30.07 -17.34
N SER A 249 -17.46 -31.02 -16.83
CA SER A 249 -17.99 -32.19 -16.11
C SER A 249 -18.74 -31.79 -14.82
N ALA A 250 -18.16 -30.89 -14.02
CA ALA A 250 -18.80 -30.33 -12.83
C ALA A 250 -20.04 -29.49 -13.16
N TYR A 251 -19.99 -28.70 -14.23
CA TYR A 251 -21.11 -27.92 -14.73
C TYR A 251 -22.29 -28.82 -15.17
N ASN A 252 -22.00 -30.00 -15.73
CA ASN A 252 -23.04 -30.89 -16.23
C ASN A 252 -23.88 -31.56 -15.14
N ILE A 253 -23.31 -31.80 -13.96
CA ILE A 253 -23.96 -32.49 -12.83
C ILE A 253 -24.69 -31.54 -11.87
N THR A 254 -24.44 -30.23 -11.96
CA THR A 254 -24.96 -29.19 -11.04
C THR A 254 -26.27 -28.57 -11.53
N ASN A 255 -27.05 -28.02 -10.60
CA ASN A 255 -28.42 -27.54 -10.83
C ASN A 255 -28.66 -26.06 -10.52
N SER A 256 -27.85 -25.44 -9.66
CA SER A 256 -27.96 -24.03 -9.27
C SER A 256 -26.58 -23.37 -9.39
N ARG A 257 -26.33 -22.68 -10.49
CA ARG A 257 -24.98 -22.26 -10.90
C ARG A 257 -24.83 -20.75 -10.82
N LEU A 258 -23.85 -20.30 -10.04
CA LEU A 258 -23.46 -18.90 -9.97
C LEU A 258 -22.17 -18.69 -10.77
N ILE A 259 -22.20 -17.77 -11.74
CA ILE A 259 -21.06 -17.44 -12.61
C ILE A 259 -20.78 -15.94 -12.47
N LEU A 260 -19.59 -15.62 -11.98
CA LEU A 260 -19.12 -14.27 -11.69
C LEU A 260 -17.89 -13.98 -12.57
N LEU A 261 -17.98 -12.95 -13.39
CA LEU A 261 -16.94 -12.60 -14.35
C LEU A 261 -16.52 -11.15 -14.14
N ASP A 262 -15.24 -10.90 -13.92
CA ASP A 262 -14.70 -9.56 -14.14
C ASP A 262 -14.65 -9.25 -15.65
N TYR A 263 -14.54 -7.97 -15.98
CA TYR A 263 -14.60 -7.50 -17.35
C TYR A 263 -13.25 -7.13 -17.95
N ASP A 264 -12.63 -6.07 -17.45
CA ASP A 264 -11.35 -5.57 -17.94
C ASP A 264 -10.25 -6.54 -17.56
N GLY A 265 -9.37 -6.92 -18.50
CA GLY A 265 -8.29 -7.90 -18.29
C GLY A 265 -8.74 -9.36 -18.26
N THR A 266 -9.97 -9.61 -17.82
CA THR A 266 -10.56 -10.97 -17.79
C THR A 266 -11.27 -11.35 -19.08
N MET A 267 -12.28 -10.59 -19.51
CA MET A 267 -13.08 -10.85 -20.72
C MET A 267 -12.59 -10.03 -21.92
N MET A 268 -11.91 -8.91 -21.65
CA MET A 268 -11.36 -8.00 -22.65
C MET A 268 -9.89 -7.72 -22.33
N PRO A 269 -8.95 -7.83 -23.28
CA PRO A 269 -7.53 -7.58 -23.00
C PRO A 269 -7.28 -6.20 -22.39
N GLN A 270 -6.37 -6.13 -21.41
CA GLN A 270 -6.09 -4.89 -20.66
C GLN A 270 -5.53 -3.78 -21.55
N ASP A 271 -4.71 -4.11 -22.55
CA ASP A 271 -3.99 -3.16 -23.40
C ASP A 271 -4.82 -2.51 -24.52
N ARG A 272 -6.09 -2.89 -24.67
CA ARG A 272 -6.95 -2.30 -25.71
C ARG A 272 -7.59 -0.99 -25.25
N VAL A 273 -7.44 0.04 -26.08
CA VAL A 273 -8.13 1.34 -25.90
C VAL A 273 -9.64 1.18 -26.04
N ASP A 274 -10.10 0.46 -27.08
CA ASP A 274 -11.51 0.11 -27.22
C ASP A 274 -11.82 -1.17 -26.43
N LYS A 275 -12.63 -0.97 -25.40
CA LYS A 275 -13.05 -1.99 -24.45
C LYS A 275 -14.44 -2.54 -24.78
N THR A 276 -15.05 -2.17 -25.89
CA THR A 276 -16.38 -2.66 -26.30
C THR A 276 -16.37 -4.18 -26.55
N PRO A 277 -17.32 -4.96 -26.00
CA PRO A 277 -17.30 -6.42 -26.10
C PRO A 277 -17.49 -6.86 -27.56
N LYS A 278 -16.78 -7.92 -27.96
CA LYS A 278 -16.98 -8.56 -29.27
C LYS A 278 -18.30 -9.33 -29.32
N ASP A 279 -18.85 -9.48 -30.52
CA ASP A 279 -20.08 -10.27 -30.76
C ASP A 279 -19.96 -11.72 -30.29
N GLU A 280 -18.76 -12.32 -30.40
CA GLU A 280 -18.44 -13.66 -29.88
C GLU A 280 -18.73 -13.74 -28.38
N VAL A 281 -18.24 -12.77 -27.60
CA VAL A 281 -18.44 -12.69 -26.14
C VAL A 281 -19.91 -12.52 -25.80
N LEU A 282 -20.61 -11.65 -26.51
CA LEU A 282 -22.04 -11.40 -26.31
C LEU A 282 -22.87 -12.66 -26.61
N SER A 283 -22.52 -13.41 -27.66
CA SER A 283 -23.17 -14.67 -28.01
C SER A 283 -23.00 -15.73 -26.91
N VAL A 284 -21.77 -15.90 -26.42
CA VAL A 284 -21.47 -16.86 -25.33
C VAL A 284 -22.21 -16.49 -24.05
N LEU A 285 -22.19 -15.22 -23.65
CA LEU A 285 -22.91 -14.74 -22.47
C LEU A 285 -24.43 -14.95 -22.62
N ASN A 286 -25.00 -14.65 -23.78
CA ASN A 286 -26.41 -14.89 -24.06
C ASN A 286 -26.78 -16.38 -23.96
N SER A 287 -25.96 -17.26 -24.52
CA SER A 287 -26.16 -18.70 -24.41
C SER A 287 -26.14 -19.18 -22.96
N LEU A 288 -25.16 -18.73 -22.16
CA LEU A 288 -25.07 -19.05 -20.74
C LEU A 288 -26.26 -18.50 -19.94
N CYS A 289 -26.70 -17.27 -20.22
CA CYS A 289 -27.85 -16.65 -19.55
C CYS A 289 -29.20 -17.28 -19.96
N ASN A 290 -29.25 -17.97 -21.09
CA ASN A 290 -30.46 -18.65 -21.55
C ASN A 290 -30.77 -19.92 -20.74
N ASP A 291 -29.76 -20.54 -20.11
CA ASP A 291 -29.93 -21.65 -19.18
C ASP A 291 -30.62 -21.19 -17.90
N PRO A 292 -31.81 -21.70 -17.55
CA PRO A 292 -32.50 -21.29 -16.32
C PRO A 292 -31.79 -21.76 -15.03
N LYS A 293 -30.79 -22.63 -15.14
CA LYS A 293 -29.97 -23.06 -13.99
C LYS A 293 -28.84 -22.09 -13.68
N ASN A 294 -28.55 -21.15 -14.59
CA ASN A 294 -27.43 -20.23 -14.46
C ASN A 294 -27.90 -18.86 -13.97
N LEU A 295 -27.12 -18.33 -13.04
CA LEU A 295 -27.13 -16.92 -12.67
C LEU A 295 -25.76 -16.35 -13.04
N VAL A 296 -25.71 -15.52 -14.09
CA VAL A 296 -24.47 -14.95 -14.62
C VAL A 296 -24.42 -13.46 -14.28
N PHE A 297 -23.31 -13.02 -13.67
CA PHE A 297 -23.06 -11.63 -13.31
C PHE A 297 -21.70 -11.17 -13.83
N ILE A 298 -21.68 -9.96 -14.38
CA ILE A 298 -20.44 -9.21 -14.60
C ILE A 298 -20.21 -8.31 -13.40
N VAL A 299 -19.06 -8.45 -12.74
CA VAL A 299 -18.68 -7.67 -11.56
C VAL A 299 -17.45 -6.83 -11.90
N SER A 300 -17.66 -5.56 -12.21
CA SER A 300 -16.62 -4.69 -12.76
C SER A 300 -16.49 -3.38 -11.98
N GLY A 301 -15.29 -2.79 -12.04
CA GLY A 301 -15.03 -1.43 -11.56
C GLY A 301 -15.61 -0.33 -12.47
N ARG A 302 -16.10 -0.67 -13.66
CA ARG A 302 -16.63 0.32 -14.62
C ARG A 302 -17.95 0.94 -14.16
N GLY A 303 -18.22 2.14 -14.66
CA GLY A 303 -19.48 2.86 -14.42
C GLY A 303 -20.69 2.19 -15.06
N LYS A 304 -21.87 2.42 -14.46
CA LYS A 304 -23.14 1.78 -14.84
C LYS A 304 -23.57 2.08 -16.28
N ASP A 305 -23.29 3.27 -16.80
CA ASP A 305 -23.72 3.69 -18.14
C ASP A 305 -22.99 2.92 -19.24
N SER A 306 -21.68 2.74 -19.09
CA SER A 306 -20.85 2.01 -20.04
C SER A 306 -21.27 0.53 -20.10
N LEU A 307 -21.37 -0.11 -18.93
CA LEU A 307 -21.79 -1.51 -18.83
C LEU A 307 -23.23 -1.70 -19.34
N GLY A 308 -24.14 -0.78 -18.99
CA GLY A 308 -25.53 -0.81 -19.41
C GLY A 308 -25.70 -0.73 -20.93
N LYS A 309 -24.89 0.09 -21.61
CA LYS A 309 -24.88 0.22 -23.08
C LYS A 309 -24.29 -1.02 -23.75
N TRP A 310 -23.12 -1.48 -23.30
CA TRP A 310 -22.40 -2.59 -23.92
C TRP A 310 -23.14 -3.92 -23.83
N PHE A 311 -23.79 -4.19 -22.69
CA PHE A 311 -24.51 -5.44 -22.44
C PHE A 311 -26.03 -5.32 -22.66
N SER A 312 -26.50 -4.27 -23.32
CA SER A 312 -27.90 -4.13 -23.74
C SER A 312 -28.45 -5.32 -24.54
N PRO A 313 -27.64 -6.04 -25.36
CA PRO A 313 -28.09 -7.26 -26.04
C PRO A 313 -28.37 -8.46 -25.12
N CYS A 314 -27.92 -8.43 -23.86
CA CYS A 314 -28.06 -9.54 -22.92
C CYS A 314 -29.16 -9.27 -21.88
N GLU A 315 -30.36 -9.82 -22.10
CA GLU A 315 -31.53 -9.46 -21.29
C GLU A 315 -31.49 -9.97 -19.85
N ARG A 316 -30.97 -11.19 -19.64
CA ARG A 316 -30.94 -11.86 -18.32
C ARG A 316 -29.58 -11.76 -17.61
N LEU A 317 -28.66 -10.95 -18.13
CA LEU A 317 -27.34 -10.79 -17.54
C LEU A 317 -27.40 -9.82 -16.36
N GLY A 318 -26.90 -10.27 -15.20
CA GLY A 318 -26.69 -9.41 -14.05
C GLY A 318 -25.46 -8.53 -14.23
N LEU A 319 -25.55 -7.26 -13.85
CA LEU A 319 -24.43 -6.32 -13.89
C LEU A 319 -24.20 -5.73 -12.51
N SER A 320 -22.93 -5.70 -12.10
CA SER A 320 -22.48 -4.98 -10.93
C SER A 320 -21.39 -3.99 -11.34
N ALA A 321 -21.66 -2.71 -11.11
CA ALA A 321 -20.86 -1.58 -11.53
C ALA A 321 -20.21 -0.91 -10.31
N GLU A 322 -19.08 -0.22 -10.55
CA GLU A 322 -18.31 0.49 -9.54
C GLU A 322 -17.97 -0.39 -8.32
N HIS A 323 -17.38 -1.56 -8.58
CA HIS A 323 -16.94 -2.52 -7.54
C HIS A 323 -18.06 -2.99 -6.60
N GLY A 324 -19.32 -2.95 -7.04
CA GLY A 324 -20.45 -3.39 -6.23
C GLY A 324 -21.36 -2.30 -5.71
N TYR A 325 -21.07 -1.03 -6.00
CA TYR A 325 -21.95 0.06 -5.56
C TYR A 325 -23.31 0.02 -6.25
N PHE A 326 -23.35 -0.30 -7.54
CA PHE A 326 -24.61 -0.49 -8.27
C PHE A 326 -24.76 -1.94 -8.72
N THR A 327 -25.93 -2.52 -8.50
CA THR A 327 -26.26 -3.87 -8.98
C THR A 327 -27.57 -3.84 -9.75
N ARG A 328 -27.62 -4.53 -10.89
CA ARG A 328 -28.80 -4.68 -11.71
C ARG A 328 -28.98 -6.15 -12.06
N TRP A 329 -30.13 -6.72 -11.71
CA TRP A 329 -30.42 -8.14 -11.87
C TRP A 329 -30.71 -8.56 -13.31
N THR A 330 -31.49 -7.75 -14.03
CA THR A 330 -31.85 -7.99 -15.44
C THR A 330 -31.97 -6.67 -16.18
N LYS A 331 -32.06 -6.69 -17.51
CA LYS A 331 -32.24 -5.47 -18.31
C LYS A 331 -33.50 -4.67 -17.93
N SER A 332 -34.57 -5.37 -17.52
CA SER A 332 -35.83 -4.75 -17.11
C SER A 332 -35.86 -4.29 -15.65
N SER A 333 -34.86 -4.68 -14.85
CA SER A 333 -34.73 -4.25 -13.46
C SER A 333 -34.04 -2.89 -13.39
N ASP A 334 -34.46 -2.06 -12.43
CA ASP A 334 -33.74 -0.82 -12.11
C ASP A 334 -32.40 -1.14 -11.43
N TRP A 335 -31.50 -0.14 -11.45
CA TRP A 335 -30.24 -0.23 -10.72
C TRP A 335 -30.49 -0.06 -9.21
N GLU A 336 -30.07 -1.03 -8.43
CA GLU A 336 -30.06 -1.00 -6.98
C GLU A 336 -28.71 -0.45 -6.51
N SER A 337 -28.73 0.61 -5.70
CA SER A 337 -27.52 1.12 -5.03
C SER A 337 -27.28 0.39 -3.71
N CYS A 338 -26.01 0.18 -3.36
CA CYS A 338 -25.62 -0.30 -2.04
C CYS A 338 -26.23 0.63 -0.97
N GLY A 339 -26.98 0.07 -0.01
CA GLY A 339 -27.83 0.79 0.95
C GLY A 339 -27.10 1.68 1.97
N LEU A 340 -25.82 1.99 1.74
CA LEU A 340 -25.05 2.91 2.55
C LEU A 340 -25.47 4.35 2.18
N THR A 341 -26.08 5.05 3.13
CA THR A 341 -26.27 6.50 3.04
C THR A 341 -24.90 7.14 3.20
N MET A 342 -24.31 7.58 2.08
CA MET A 342 -22.95 8.12 2.07
C MET A 342 -22.95 9.60 1.78
N GLU A 343 -22.30 10.37 2.65
CA GLU A 343 -21.94 11.75 2.36
C GLU A 343 -20.69 11.74 1.49
N PHE A 344 -20.79 12.29 0.27
CA PHE A 344 -19.69 12.37 -0.69
C PHE A 344 -18.76 13.59 -0.43
N ASP A 345 -18.73 14.11 0.80
CA ASP A 345 -17.94 15.30 1.13
C ASP A 345 -16.43 15.08 0.99
N TRP A 346 -15.96 13.85 1.17
CA TRP A 346 -14.57 13.45 0.92
C TRP A 346 -14.11 13.76 -0.52
N ARG A 347 -15.03 13.83 -1.51
CA ARG A 347 -14.69 14.20 -2.89
C ARG A 347 -14.16 15.62 -3.01
N LYS A 348 -14.68 16.54 -2.19
CA LYS A 348 -14.23 17.94 -2.16
C LYS A 348 -12.79 18.05 -1.67
N ILE A 349 -12.30 17.05 -0.95
CA ILE A 349 -10.94 16.96 -0.42
C ILE A 349 -10.04 16.19 -1.40
N ALA A 350 -10.51 15.04 -1.89
CA ALA A 350 -9.74 14.15 -2.77
C ALA A 350 -9.50 14.74 -4.16
N LEU A 351 -10.50 15.43 -4.75
CA LEU A 351 -10.42 15.95 -6.11
C LEU A 351 -9.31 17.00 -6.27
N PRO A 352 -9.20 18.05 -5.43
CA PRO A 352 -8.09 19.01 -5.53
C PRO A 352 -6.70 18.37 -5.39
N VAL A 353 -6.58 17.34 -4.55
CA VAL A 353 -5.32 16.59 -4.41
C VAL A 353 -5.02 15.86 -5.72
N MET A 354 -5.96 15.09 -6.27
CA MET A 354 -5.77 14.40 -7.55
C MET A 354 -5.48 15.37 -8.71
N GLU A 355 -6.15 16.54 -8.74
CA GLU A 355 -5.92 17.58 -9.75
C GLU A 355 -4.48 18.09 -9.70
N HIS A 356 -3.93 18.33 -8.51
CA HIS A 356 -2.53 18.73 -8.34
C HIS A 356 -1.54 17.70 -8.93
N TYR A 357 -1.75 16.40 -8.66
CA TYR A 357 -0.90 15.35 -9.24
C TYR A 357 -1.12 15.18 -10.74
N THR A 358 -2.32 15.49 -11.24
CA THR A 358 -2.63 15.47 -12.66
C THR A 358 -1.89 16.57 -13.41
N GLU A 359 -1.89 17.79 -12.88
CA GLU A 359 -1.12 18.92 -13.42
C GLU A 359 0.39 18.66 -13.41
N ALA A 360 0.88 17.97 -12.38
CA ALA A 360 2.29 17.63 -12.23
C ALA A 360 2.75 16.41 -13.05
N THR A 361 1.81 15.65 -13.63
CA THR A 361 2.10 14.37 -14.30
C THR A 361 1.49 14.33 -15.69
N ASP A 362 2.30 14.65 -16.70
CA ASP A 362 1.89 14.57 -18.09
C ASP A 362 1.45 13.15 -18.48
N GLY A 363 0.37 13.05 -19.25
CA GLY A 363 -0.28 11.78 -19.61
C GLY A 363 -1.13 11.14 -18.50
N SER A 364 -1.37 11.84 -17.38
CA SER A 364 -2.33 11.40 -16.37
C SER A 364 -3.68 12.12 -16.50
N TRP A 365 -4.75 11.50 -16.02
CA TRP A 365 -6.11 12.08 -16.04
C TRP A 365 -6.98 11.51 -14.92
N ILE A 366 -8.07 12.23 -14.60
CA ILE A 366 -9.02 11.84 -13.55
C ILE A 366 -10.31 11.36 -14.21
N GLU A 367 -10.78 10.20 -13.78
CA GLU A 367 -12.12 9.67 -14.07
C GLU A 367 -13.00 9.85 -12.82
N GLN A 368 -14.02 10.69 -12.94
CA GLN A 368 -15.01 10.89 -11.88
C GLN A 368 -16.21 9.96 -12.10
N LYS A 369 -16.35 8.95 -11.25
CA LYS A 369 -17.51 8.03 -11.23
C LYS A 369 -18.56 8.52 -10.23
N GLU A 370 -19.72 7.89 -10.16
CA GLU A 370 -20.78 8.34 -9.22
C GLU A 370 -20.44 8.03 -7.77
N SER A 371 -19.77 6.91 -7.50
CA SER A 371 -19.36 6.49 -6.15
C SER A 371 -17.85 6.62 -5.92
N ALA A 372 -17.02 6.47 -6.94
CA ALA A 372 -15.55 6.52 -6.83
C ALA A 372 -14.88 7.68 -7.59
N LEU A 373 -13.62 7.97 -7.23
CA LEU A 373 -12.68 8.80 -8.00
C LEU A 373 -11.47 7.96 -8.39
N VAL A 374 -11.08 8.01 -9.67
CA VAL A 374 -9.94 7.23 -10.17
C VAL A 374 -8.96 8.14 -10.88
N TRP A 375 -7.71 8.11 -10.46
CA TRP A 375 -6.61 8.77 -11.14
C TRP A 375 -5.84 7.74 -11.98
N HIS A 376 -5.73 8.01 -13.27
CA HIS A 376 -5.08 7.14 -14.25
C HIS A 376 -3.72 7.70 -14.63
N HIS A 377 -2.73 6.82 -14.73
CA HIS A 377 -1.35 7.19 -15.10
C HIS A 377 -0.75 6.21 -16.14
N GLN A 378 -1.61 5.57 -16.94
CA GLN A 378 -1.19 4.59 -17.95
C GLN A 378 -0.38 5.22 -19.08
N ASP A 379 -0.73 6.44 -19.49
CA ASP A 379 -0.04 7.16 -20.57
C ASP A 379 1.12 8.03 -20.07
N ALA A 380 1.32 8.11 -18.74
CA ALA A 380 2.46 8.77 -18.13
C ALA A 380 3.73 7.92 -18.23
N GLY A 381 4.90 8.56 -18.16
CA GLY A 381 6.18 7.83 -18.15
C GLY A 381 6.22 6.78 -17.04
N HIS A 382 6.49 5.51 -17.38
CA HIS A 382 6.31 4.35 -16.49
C HIS A 382 6.87 4.53 -15.07
N ASP A 383 8.13 4.97 -14.95
CA ASP A 383 8.78 5.12 -13.65
C ASP A 383 8.25 6.35 -12.90
N PHE A 384 8.12 7.48 -13.60
CA PHE A 384 7.62 8.73 -13.01
C PHE A 384 6.16 8.63 -12.55
N GLY A 385 5.27 8.10 -13.40
CA GLY A 385 3.87 7.87 -13.06
C GLY A 385 3.71 6.89 -11.90
N SER A 386 4.54 5.83 -11.84
CA SER A 386 4.54 4.89 -10.71
C SER A 386 5.01 5.52 -9.40
N TRP A 387 5.95 6.46 -9.46
CA TRP A 387 6.42 7.22 -8.29
C TRP A 387 5.33 8.19 -7.83
N GLN A 388 4.75 8.97 -8.75
CA GLN A 388 3.64 9.88 -8.46
C GLN A 388 2.42 9.15 -7.90
N ALA A 389 2.09 7.97 -8.42
CA ALA A 389 1.01 7.13 -7.90
C ALA A 389 1.24 6.71 -6.44
N LYS A 390 2.50 6.46 -6.06
CA LYS A 390 2.85 6.10 -4.69
C LYS A 390 2.70 7.30 -3.76
N GLU A 391 3.23 8.45 -4.16
CA GLU A 391 3.11 9.69 -3.38
C GLU A 391 1.64 10.12 -3.25
N LEU A 392 0.85 10.02 -4.33
CA LEU A 392 -0.59 10.30 -4.33
C LEU A 392 -1.34 9.35 -3.38
N LEU A 393 -1.01 8.06 -3.39
CA LEU A 393 -1.58 7.09 -2.46
C LEU A 393 -1.30 7.50 -1.01
N ASP A 394 -0.02 7.72 -0.67
CA ASP A 394 0.39 8.08 0.69
C ASP A 394 -0.26 9.41 1.14
N HIS A 395 -0.38 10.39 0.23
CA HIS A 395 -1.04 11.67 0.50
C HIS A 395 -2.53 11.50 0.75
N LEU A 396 -3.25 10.80 -0.12
CA LEU A 396 -4.70 10.56 0.03
C LEU A 396 -5.01 9.72 1.28
N GLU A 397 -4.20 8.70 1.59
CA GLU A 397 -4.36 7.90 2.81
C GLU A 397 -4.22 8.77 4.08
N ASN A 398 -3.28 9.72 4.09
CA ASN A 398 -3.10 10.62 5.23
C ASN A 398 -4.24 11.64 5.36
N VAL A 399 -4.70 12.21 4.25
CA VAL A 399 -5.73 13.26 4.26
C VAL A 399 -7.13 12.68 4.53
N LEU A 400 -7.42 11.51 3.98
CA LEU A 400 -8.73 10.84 4.09
C LEU A 400 -8.78 9.82 5.24
N ALA A 401 -7.80 9.83 6.15
CA ALA A 401 -7.67 8.85 7.23
C ALA A 401 -8.90 8.76 8.16
N ASN A 402 -9.67 9.85 8.26
CA ASN A 402 -10.87 9.94 9.11
C ASN A 402 -12.19 9.87 8.31
N ASP A 403 -12.11 9.79 6.98
CA ASP A 403 -13.27 9.69 6.10
C ASP A 403 -13.63 8.22 5.84
N PRO A 404 -14.90 7.89 5.56
CA PRO A 404 -15.37 6.52 5.33
C PRO A 404 -15.01 6.02 3.91
N VAL A 405 -13.73 6.10 3.55
CA VAL A 405 -13.20 5.75 2.23
C VAL A 405 -11.94 4.89 2.34
N VAL A 406 -11.66 4.15 1.29
CA VAL A 406 -10.47 3.33 1.13
C VAL A 406 -9.77 3.76 -0.14
N VAL A 407 -8.50 4.16 0.00
CA VAL A 407 -7.63 4.45 -1.13
C VAL A 407 -6.94 3.14 -1.53
N LYS A 408 -7.02 2.77 -2.80
CA LYS A 408 -6.36 1.58 -3.33
C LYS A 408 -5.50 1.97 -4.53
N ARG A 409 -4.38 1.27 -4.67
CA ARG A 409 -3.54 1.32 -5.86
C ARG A 409 -3.78 0.08 -6.71
N GLY A 410 -4.19 0.30 -7.95
CA GLY A 410 -4.33 -0.72 -8.98
C GLY A 410 -3.18 -0.68 -9.99
N GLN A 411 -3.34 -1.42 -11.08
CA GLN A 411 -2.39 -1.39 -12.19
C GLN A 411 -2.59 -0.12 -13.01
N HIS A 412 -1.62 0.80 -12.96
CA HIS A 412 -1.65 2.12 -13.60
C HIS A 412 -2.72 3.10 -13.08
N ILE A 413 -3.30 2.83 -11.91
CA ILE A 413 -4.36 3.66 -11.31
C ILE A 413 -4.20 3.83 -9.80
N VAL A 414 -4.72 4.93 -9.28
CA VAL A 414 -5.02 5.15 -7.85
C VAL A 414 -6.51 5.47 -7.74
N GLU A 415 -7.24 4.71 -6.94
CA GLU A 415 -8.69 4.83 -6.79
C GLU A 415 -9.07 5.11 -5.34
N VAL A 416 -10.05 6.00 -5.15
CA VAL A 416 -10.69 6.26 -3.86
C VAL A 416 -12.11 5.73 -3.94
N ASN A 417 -12.38 4.71 -3.14
CA ASN A 417 -13.67 4.03 -3.08
C ASN A 417 -14.30 4.20 -1.69
N PRO A 418 -15.62 4.33 -1.60
CA PRO A 418 -16.37 4.10 -0.37
C PRO A 418 -15.92 2.90 0.46
N GLN A 419 -15.82 3.08 1.78
CA GLN A 419 -15.64 1.95 2.68
C GLN A 419 -16.89 1.06 2.68
N GLY A 420 -16.69 -0.26 2.63
CA GLY A 420 -17.77 -1.25 2.60
C GLY A 420 -18.25 -1.63 1.19
N VAL A 421 -17.79 -0.93 0.14
CA VAL A 421 -18.04 -1.32 -1.25
C VAL A 421 -16.87 -2.16 -1.75
N SER A 422 -17.13 -3.41 -2.08
CA SER A 422 -16.14 -4.31 -2.68
C SER A 422 -16.81 -5.34 -3.57
N LYS A 423 -16.05 -5.87 -4.55
CA LYS A 423 -16.52 -6.98 -5.38
C LYS A 423 -16.87 -8.20 -4.53
N GLY A 424 -16.15 -8.42 -3.42
CA GLY A 424 -16.46 -9.46 -2.43
C GLY A 424 -17.85 -9.31 -1.78
N GLY A 425 -18.25 -8.08 -1.44
CA GLY A 425 -19.59 -7.82 -0.89
C GLY A 425 -20.73 -8.16 -1.87
N VAL A 426 -20.49 -8.01 -3.18
CA VAL A 426 -21.43 -8.45 -4.22
C VAL A 426 -21.60 -9.97 -4.18
N VAL A 427 -20.49 -10.71 -4.06
CA VAL A 427 -20.54 -12.18 -4.00
C VAL A 427 -21.32 -12.66 -2.79
N GLU A 428 -21.06 -12.06 -1.62
CA GLU A 428 -21.79 -12.38 -0.39
C GLU A 428 -23.30 -12.14 -0.54
N ASN A 429 -23.69 -10.97 -1.06
CA ASN A 429 -25.09 -10.63 -1.28
C ASN A 429 -25.79 -11.58 -2.29
N LEU A 430 -25.10 -11.96 -3.37
CA LEU A 430 -25.64 -12.89 -4.37
C LEU A 430 -25.85 -14.29 -3.78
N ILE A 431 -24.89 -14.80 -3.01
CA ILE A 431 -25.01 -16.12 -2.35
C ILE A 431 -26.16 -16.10 -1.34
N GLU A 432 -26.28 -15.06 -0.52
CA GLU A 432 -27.36 -14.89 0.48
C GLU A 432 -28.73 -14.81 -0.22
N THR A 433 -28.83 -14.10 -1.34
CA THR A 433 -30.06 -13.98 -2.13
C THR A 433 -30.48 -15.32 -2.74
N MET A 434 -29.56 -16.08 -3.32
CA MET A 434 -29.85 -17.42 -3.85
C MET A 434 -30.28 -18.40 -2.75
N ARG A 435 -29.66 -18.29 -1.57
CA ARG A 435 -29.97 -19.09 -0.39
C ARG A 435 -31.37 -18.77 0.14
N SER A 436 -31.72 -17.49 0.30
CA SER A 436 -33.06 -17.06 0.75
C SER A 436 -34.16 -17.41 -0.25
N ALA A 437 -33.85 -17.45 -1.55
CA ALA A 437 -34.74 -17.96 -2.59
C ALA A 437 -34.89 -19.50 -2.61
N GLY A 438 -34.23 -20.22 -1.68
CA GLY A 438 -34.33 -21.67 -1.54
C GLY A 438 -33.52 -22.48 -2.57
N LYS A 439 -32.61 -21.84 -3.30
CA LYS A 439 -31.74 -22.49 -4.32
C LYS A 439 -30.27 -22.11 -4.08
N PRO A 440 -29.64 -22.55 -2.99
CA PRO A 440 -28.23 -22.26 -2.75
C PRO A 440 -27.37 -22.77 -3.91
N PRO A 441 -26.31 -22.05 -4.30
CA PRO A 441 -25.50 -22.44 -5.45
C PRO A 441 -24.71 -23.72 -5.16
N ASP A 442 -24.85 -24.72 -6.04
CA ASP A 442 -24.08 -25.97 -6.02
C ASP A 442 -22.90 -25.94 -7.01
N PHE A 443 -22.79 -24.85 -7.79
CA PHE A 443 -21.66 -24.53 -8.65
C PHE A 443 -21.35 -23.03 -8.54
N VAL A 444 -20.08 -22.68 -8.29
CA VAL A 444 -19.62 -21.29 -8.27
C VAL A 444 -18.38 -21.17 -9.16
N LEU A 445 -18.48 -20.35 -10.20
CA LEU A 445 -17.35 -19.95 -11.05
C LEU A 445 -17.09 -18.47 -10.84
N CYS A 446 -15.86 -18.10 -10.50
CA CYS A 446 -15.44 -16.71 -10.35
C CYS A 446 -14.12 -16.50 -11.10
N ILE A 447 -14.07 -15.51 -12.00
CA ILE A 447 -12.89 -15.21 -12.81
C ILE A 447 -12.55 -13.72 -12.69
N GLY A 448 -11.28 -13.43 -12.42
CA GLY A 448 -10.76 -12.07 -12.29
C GLY A 448 -9.24 -11.97 -12.50
N ASP A 449 -8.72 -10.80 -12.82
CA ASP A 449 -7.32 -10.57 -13.20
C ASP A 449 -6.65 -9.43 -12.44
N ASP A 450 -7.36 -8.70 -11.58
CA ASP A 450 -6.81 -7.58 -10.83
C ASP A 450 -6.86 -7.82 -9.31
N ARG A 451 -6.25 -6.93 -8.53
CA ARG A 451 -6.26 -6.95 -7.07
C ARG A 451 -7.68 -6.83 -6.50
N SER A 452 -8.57 -6.10 -7.17
CA SER A 452 -9.95 -5.95 -6.70
C SER A 452 -10.76 -7.26 -6.75
N ASP A 453 -10.33 -8.24 -7.56
CA ASP A 453 -10.97 -9.55 -7.67
C ASP A 453 -10.56 -10.50 -6.55
N GLU A 454 -9.44 -10.22 -5.88
CA GLU A 454 -9.02 -10.98 -4.70
C GLU A 454 -10.07 -10.89 -3.59
N ASP A 455 -10.80 -9.77 -3.50
CA ASP A 455 -11.94 -9.59 -2.59
C ASP A 455 -13.06 -10.62 -2.90
N MET A 456 -13.28 -10.97 -4.19
CA MET A 456 -14.23 -12.02 -4.57
C MET A 456 -13.74 -13.40 -4.18
N PHE A 457 -12.45 -13.70 -4.44
CA PHE A 457 -11.88 -15.01 -4.14
C PHE A 457 -11.85 -15.28 -2.63
N ASP A 458 -11.50 -14.28 -1.82
CA ASP A 458 -11.47 -14.38 -0.37
C ASP A 458 -12.88 -14.56 0.23
N CYS A 459 -13.87 -13.85 -0.29
CA CYS A 459 -15.27 -14.01 0.09
C CYS A 459 -15.78 -15.44 -0.21
N ILE A 460 -15.45 -15.99 -1.38
CA ILE A 460 -15.81 -17.36 -1.75
C ILE A 460 -15.13 -18.37 -0.82
N ALA A 461 -13.83 -18.21 -0.55
CA ALA A 461 -13.09 -19.08 0.37
C ALA A 461 -13.68 -19.05 1.79
N SER A 462 -14.02 -17.86 2.29
CA SER A 462 -14.68 -17.65 3.58
C SER A 462 -16.08 -18.28 3.61
N SER A 463 -16.84 -18.17 2.52
CA SER A 463 -18.17 -18.78 2.39
C SER A 463 -18.13 -20.31 2.40
N VAL A 464 -17.07 -20.91 1.86
CA VAL A 464 -16.82 -22.35 1.95
C VAL A 464 -16.45 -22.74 3.39
N ALA A 465 -15.57 -21.98 4.05
CA ALA A 465 -15.14 -22.24 5.43
C ALA A 465 -16.29 -22.11 6.45
N ASN A 466 -17.19 -21.15 6.23
CA ASN A 466 -18.34 -20.87 7.09
C ASN A 466 -19.57 -21.75 6.80
N HIS A 467 -19.45 -22.73 5.88
CA HIS A 467 -20.57 -23.58 5.43
C HIS A 467 -21.78 -22.80 4.89
N SER A 468 -21.57 -21.60 4.35
CA SER A 468 -22.61 -20.83 3.65
C SER A 468 -22.99 -21.52 2.33
N LEU A 469 -22.04 -22.21 1.71
CA LEU A 469 -22.23 -23.06 0.54
C LEU A 469 -22.46 -24.53 0.95
N PRO A 470 -23.25 -25.30 0.17
CA PRO A 470 -23.37 -26.74 0.37
C PRO A 470 -22.01 -27.44 0.33
N ASN A 471 -21.78 -28.45 1.19
CA ASN A 471 -20.52 -29.21 1.20
C ASN A 471 -20.22 -29.94 -0.13
N THR A 472 -21.24 -30.14 -0.97
CA THR A 472 -21.11 -30.74 -2.31
C THR A 472 -20.85 -29.72 -3.41
N ALA A 473 -20.79 -28.42 -3.09
CA ALA A 473 -20.66 -27.35 -4.08
C ALA A 473 -19.31 -27.42 -4.79
N GLN A 474 -19.34 -27.29 -6.11
CA GLN A 474 -18.15 -27.25 -6.95
C GLN A 474 -17.71 -25.80 -7.14
N VAL A 475 -16.58 -25.44 -6.54
CA VAL A 475 -16.06 -24.06 -6.52
C VAL A 475 -14.82 -23.92 -7.41
N PHE A 476 -14.91 -22.97 -8.34
CA PHE A 476 -13.88 -22.63 -9.31
C PHE A 476 -13.57 -21.13 -9.22
N ALA A 477 -12.75 -20.74 -8.25
CA ALA A 477 -12.12 -19.42 -8.21
C ALA A 477 -10.86 -19.43 -9.08
N CYS A 478 -10.85 -18.62 -10.14
CA CYS A 478 -9.81 -18.61 -11.15
C CYS A 478 -9.25 -17.20 -11.37
N THR A 479 -7.94 -17.06 -11.32
CA THR A 479 -7.29 -15.81 -11.73
C THR A 479 -6.85 -15.87 -13.20
N VAL A 480 -6.82 -14.73 -13.89
CA VAL A 480 -6.21 -14.63 -15.23
C VAL A 480 -4.76 -14.19 -15.09
N GLY A 481 -3.87 -14.92 -15.78
CA GLY A 481 -2.43 -14.80 -15.66
C GLY A 481 -1.83 -15.68 -14.57
N GLN A 482 -0.55 -16.02 -14.73
CA GLN A 482 0.22 -16.69 -13.70
C GLN A 482 0.75 -15.65 -12.71
N LYS A 483 -0.01 -15.39 -11.65
CA LYS A 483 0.31 -14.38 -10.64
C LYS A 483 -0.10 -14.84 -9.23
N PRO A 484 0.47 -14.25 -8.16
CA PRO A 484 0.00 -14.51 -6.80
C PRO A 484 -1.48 -14.15 -6.69
N SER A 485 -2.28 -15.09 -6.20
CA SER A 485 -3.73 -14.92 -6.02
C SER A 485 -4.24 -15.87 -4.93
N MET A 486 -5.34 -15.50 -4.29
CA MET A 486 -6.15 -16.33 -3.40
C MET A 486 -6.98 -17.35 -4.19
N ALA A 487 -7.10 -17.17 -5.52
CA ALA A 487 -7.73 -18.14 -6.40
C ALA A 487 -7.00 -19.49 -6.40
N LYS A 488 -7.76 -20.58 -6.51
CA LYS A 488 -7.22 -21.95 -6.60
C LYS A 488 -6.75 -22.30 -8.01
N TYR A 489 -7.32 -21.65 -9.02
CA TYR A 489 -7.04 -21.94 -10.41
C TYR A 489 -6.47 -20.72 -11.15
N TYR A 490 -5.83 -20.97 -12.29
CA TYR A 490 -5.51 -19.92 -13.24
C TYR A 490 -5.85 -20.29 -14.70
N LEU A 491 -6.07 -19.26 -15.51
CA LEU A 491 -6.10 -19.29 -16.97
C LEU A 491 -5.01 -18.35 -17.47
N ASN A 492 -4.37 -18.63 -18.60
CA ASN A 492 -3.21 -17.85 -19.03
C ASN A 492 -3.56 -16.44 -19.50
N ASP A 493 -4.67 -16.30 -20.23
CA ASP A 493 -5.06 -15.07 -20.90
C ASP A 493 -6.59 -15.02 -21.13
N THR A 494 -7.05 -13.88 -21.64
CA THR A 494 -8.45 -13.66 -22.03
C THR A 494 -8.94 -14.69 -23.05
N PHE A 495 -8.08 -15.19 -23.93
CA PHE A 495 -8.50 -16.16 -24.96
C PHE A 495 -8.86 -17.51 -24.33
N GLU A 496 -8.07 -17.99 -23.37
CA GLU A 496 -8.40 -19.19 -22.60
C GLU A 496 -9.69 -19.03 -21.78
N VAL A 497 -9.97 -17.82 -21.26
CA VAL A 497 -11.24 -17.50 -20.59
C VAL A 497 -12.41 -17.67 -21.55
N ILE A 498 -12.38 -17.03 -22.72
CA ILE A 498 -13.47 -17.12 -23.70
C ILE A 498 -13.67 -18.56 -24.17
N LYS A 499 -12.59 -19.28 -24.50
CA LYS A 499 -12.66 -20.69 -24.90
C LYS A 499 -13.27 -21.60 -23.83
N MET A 500 -12.99 -21.34 -22.56
CA MET A 500 -13.60 -22.09 -21.46
C MET A 500 -15.11 -21.78 -21.35
N LEU A 501 -15.50 -20.51 -21.49
CA LEU A 501 -16.91 -20.11 -21.49
C LEU A 501 -17.69 -20.66 -22.69
N GLU A 502 -17.05 -20.75 -23.87
CA GLU A 502 -17.61 -21.43 -25.04
C GLU A 502 -17.92 -22.90 -24.75
N GLY A 503 -16.99 -23.63 -24.10
CA GLY A 503 -17.22 -25.02 -23.69
C GLY A 503 -18.39 -25.18 -22.71
N LEU A 504 -18.60 -24.21 -21.81
CA LEU A 504 -19.76 -24.19 -20.91
C LEU A 504 -21.07 -23.88 -21.66
N SER A 505 -21.01 -22.95 -22.62
CA SER A 505 -22.13 -22.59 -23.49
C SER A 505 -22.59 -23.77 -24.33
N GLU A 506 -21.68 -24.53 -24.94
CA GLU A 506 -21.99 -25.74 -25.70
C GLU A 506 -22.66 -26.81 -24.82
N ALA A 507 -22.13 -27.03 -23.60
CA ALA A 507 -22.71 -27.95 -22.63
C ALA A 507 -24.12 -27.54 -22.17
N SER A 508 -24.42 -26.24 -22.17
CA SER A 508 -25.76 -25.72 -21.90
C SER A 508 -26.71 -25.91 -23.09
N ALA A 509 -26.26 -25.60 -24.31
CA ALA A 509 -27.04 -25.73 -25.53
C ALA A 509 -27.48 -27.17 -25.82
N HIS A 510 -26.67 -28.17 -25.47
CA HIS A 510 -27.01 -29.59 -25.60
C HIS A 510 -28.18 -30.05 -24.71
N LYS A 511 -28.61 -29.24 -23.73
CA LYS A 511 -29.73 -29.56 -22.82
C LYS A 511 -31.05 -28.86 -23.19
N LEU A 512 -31.04 -27.90 -24.12
CA LEU A 512 -32.26 -27.32 -24.67
C LEU A 512 -32.88 -28.34 -25.65
N PRO A 513 -34.18 -28.69 -25.53
CA PRO A 513 -34.79 -29.63 -26.45
C PRO A 513 -34.74 -29.03 -27.86
N LYS A 514 -34.05 -29.71 -28.79
CA LYS A 514 -34.13 -29.40 -30.22
C LYS A 514 -35.60 -29.43 -30.63
N SER A 515 -36.16 -28.28 -31.01
CA SER A 515 -37.47 -28.23 -31.64
C SER A 515 -37.41 -29.04 -32.93
N SER A 516 -37.97 -30.24 -32.90
CA SER A 516 -38.04 -31.15 -34.04
C SER A 516 -39.01 -30.62 -35.09
N HIS A 517 -38.52 -29.82 -36.03
CA HIS A 517 -39.12 -29.69 -37.35
C HIS A 517 -38.42 -30.65 -38.31
N ASN A 518 -38.65 -31.95 -38.13
CA ASN A 518 -38.47 -32.93 -39.20
C ASN A 518 -39.86 -33.34 -39.67
N GLN A 519 -40.37 -32.65 -40.69
CA GLN A 519 -41.48 -33.13 -41.50
C GLN A 519 -40.99 -34.38 -42.25
N VAL A 520 -41.47 -35.55 -41.83
CA VAL A 520 -41.35 -36.78 -42.61
C VAL A 520 -42.52 -36.81 -43.60
N SER A 521 -42.25 -36.54 -44.87
CA SER A 521 -43.19 -36.76 -45.96
C SER A 521 -43.21 -38.24 -46.31
N PHE A 522 -44.32 -38.93 -46.02
CA PHE A 522 -44.64 -40.22 -46.62
C PHE A 522 -45.38 -39.96 -47.94
N GLU A 523 -44.69 -40.12 -49.07
CA GLU A 523 -45.36 -40.35 -50.35
C GLU A 523 -45.65 -41.85 -50.47
N GLY A 524 -46.91 -42.21 -50.33
CA GLY A 524 -47.43 -43.53 -50.65
C GLY A 524 -47.66 -43.65 -52.15
N PHE A 525 -47.05 -44.65 -52.78
CA PHE A 525 -47.46 -45.15 -54.08
C PHE A 525 -48.76 -45.94 -53.93
N LEU A 526 -49.83 -45.46 -54.59
CA LEU A 526 -50.87 -46.27 -55.24
C LEU A 526 -51.58 -45.44 -56.30
#